data_AF-A0A1G1B0F1-F1
#
_entry.id   AF-A0A1G1B0F1-F1
#
_cell.length_a   1.000
_cell.length_b   1.000
_cell.length_c   1.000
_cell.angle_alpha   90.00
_cell.angle_beta   90.00
_cell.angle_gamma   90.00
#
_symmetry.space_group_name_H-M   'P 1'
#
loop_
_entity.id
_entity.type
_entity.pdbx_description
1 polymer ?
#
loop_
_entity_poly.entity_id
_entity_poly.type
_entity_poly.pdbx_seq_one_letter_code
_entity_poly.pdbx_strand_id
1 'polypeptide(L)' 'MSLNAALQKAKSFATDFEHKVREEYKFNRPDVSWYQIHQALEANGKTYGVPFDFSNFKTTYDALSEKLRPQVFELGFLKN' A
#
# COMPACT_ATOMS: atom_id res chain seq x y z
N MET A 1 -7.57 6.68 23.38
CA MET A 1 -7.00 7.48 22.26
C MET A 1 -8.15 8.23 21.61
N SER A 2 -8.14 9.56 21.69
CA SER A 2 -9.24 10.43 21.21
C SER A 2 -9.27 10.49 19.68
N LEU A 3 -10.48 10.62 19.11
CA LEU A 3 -10.79 10.75 17.67
C LEU A 3 -9.88 11.75 16.93
N ASN A 4 -9.38 12.76 17.66
CA ASN A 4 -8.45 13.78 17.13
C ASN A 4 -7.06 13.24 16.77
N ALA A 5 -6.58 12.17 17.41
CA ALA A 5 -5.26 11.59 17.11
C ALA A 5 -5.28 10.82 15.77
N ALA A 6 -6.38 10.15 15.46
CA ALA A 6 -6.56 9.47 14.17
C ALA A 6 -6.72 10.47 13.02
N LEU A 7 -7.43 11.58 13.25
CA LEU A 7 -7.56 12.68 12.28
C LEU A 7 -6.25 13.45 12.07
N GLN A 8 -5.42 13.62 13.11
CA GLN A 8 -4.06 14.16 12.98
C GLN A 8 -3.15 13.26 12.14
N LYS A 9 -3.20 11.94 12.37
CA LYS A 9 -2.38 10.97 11.62
C LYS A 9 -2.79 10.85 10.15
N ALA A 10 -4.07 11.02 9.83
CA ALA A 10 -4.53 11.11 8.44
C ALA A 10 -4.05 12.40 7.74
N LYS A 11 -3.87 13.49 8.49
CA LYS A 11 -3.38 14.78 7.98
C LYS A 11 -1.86 14.80 7.75
N SER A 12 -1.09 13.95 8.42
CA SER A 12 0.38 13.98 8.39
C SER A 12 1.03 13.25 7.20
N PHE A 13 0.27 12.46 6.44
CA PHE A 13 0.77 11.81 5.22
C PHE A 13 1.31 12.81 4.17
N ALA A 14 0.83 14.05 4.15
CA ALA A 14 1.32 15.10 3.26
C ALA A 14 2.73 15.64 3.66
N THR A 15 3.15 15.44 4.91
CA THR A 15 4.37 16.03 5.48
C THR A 15 5.44 15.01 5.90
N ASP A 16 5.07 13.75 6.14
CA ASP A 16 5.98 12.73 6.72
C ASP A 16 6.86 12.01 5.67
N PHE A 17 6.51 12.09 4.38
CA PHE A 17 7.32 11.53 3.29
C PHE A 17 8.34 12.54 2.78
N GLU A 18 9.53 12.09 2.39
CA GLU A 18 10.52 12.97 1.74
C GLU A 18 9.92 13.62 0.47
N HIS A 19 10.23 14.89 0.20
CA HIS A 19 9.69 15.65 -0.93
C HIS A 19 9.85 14.91 -2.27
N LYS A 20 11.01 14.25 -2.48
CA LYS A 20 11.28 13.49 -3.70
C LYS A 20 10.31 12.33 -3.88
N VAL A 21 10.05 11.57 -2.82
CA VAL A 21 9.10 10.43 -2.84
C VAL A 21 7.68 10.94 -3.10
N ARG A 22 7.30 12.10 -2.54
CA ARG A 22 5.95 12.68 -2.77
C ARG A 22 5.73 13.10 -4.22
N GLU A 23 6.72 13.72 -4.86
CA GLU A 23 6.67 14.11 -6.27
C GLU A 23 6.65 12.89 -7.20
N GLU A 24 7.56 11.93 -6.96
CA GLU A 24 7.72 10.73 -7.78
C GLU A 24 6.44 9.88 -7.80
N TYR A 25 5.81 9.69 -6.65
CA TYR A 25 4.59 8.89 -6.52
C TYR A 25 3.30 9.72 -6.53
N LYS A 26 3.39 11.04 -6.75
CA LYS A 26 2.26 11.98 -6.89
C LYS A 26 1.32 12.01 -5.68
N PHE A 27 1.88 11.92 -4.48
CA PHE A 27 1.12 11.95 -3.21
C PHE A 27 0.47 13.29 -2.88
N ASN A 28 0.73 14.32 -3.69
CA ASN A 28 0.04 15.61 -3.66
C ASN A 28 -1.36 15.56 -4.30
N ARG A 29 -1.75 14.44 -4.91
CA ARG A 29 -3.06 14.27 -5.54
C ARG A 29 -3.97 13.34 -4.73
N PRO A 30 -5.31 13.50 -4.84
CA PRO A 30 -6.26 12.61 -4.17
C PRO A 30 -6.48 11.28 -4.89
N ASP A 31 -6.08 11.15 -6.17
CA ASP A 31 -6.33 9.99 -7.03
C ASP A 31 -5.16 8.99 -7.10
N VAL A 32 -4.44 8.82 -5.99
CA VAL A 32 -3.26 7.94 -5.92
C VAL A 32 -3.71 6.48 -5.83
N SER A 33 -3.16 5.64 -6.70
CA SER A 33 -3.44 4.21 -6.70
C SER A 33 -2.74 3.49 -5.54
N TRP A 34 -3.29 2.36 -5.11
CA TRP A 34 -2.68 1.48 -4.11
C TRP A 34 -1.24 1.10 -4.45
N TYR A 35 -0.94 0.86 -5.73
CA TYR A 35 0.42 0.55 -6.19
C TYR A 35 1.40 1.69 -5.90
N GLN A 36 1.01 2.94 -6.20
CA GLN A 36 1.84 4.11 -5.88
C GLN A 36 2.06 4.24 -4.37
N ILE A 37 1.06 3.89 -3.56
CA ILE A 37 1.18 3.92 -2.11
C ILE A 37 2.20 2.89 -1.62
N HIS A 38 2.13 1.67 -2.14
CA HIS A 38 3.08 0.61 -1.83
C HIS A 38 4.52 1.00 -2.18
N GLN A 39 4.74 1.49 -3.41
CA GLN A 39 6.07 1.88 -3.87
C GLN A 39 6.65 3.06 -3.06
N ALA A 40 5.83 4.03 -2.67
CA ALA A 40 6.29 5.12 -1.82
C ALA A 40 6.69 4.65 -0.42
N LEU A 41 5.95 3.72 0.18
CA LEU A 41 6.30 3.15 1.49
C LEU A 41 7.63 2.39 1.43
N GLU A 42 7.85 1.59 0.39
CA GLU A 42 9.14 0.92 0.16
C GLU A 42 10.29 1.92 -0.03
N ALA A 43 10.09 2.96 -0.86
CA ALA A 43 11.08 3.99 -1.10
C ALA A 43 11.42 4.77 0.18
N ASN A 44 10.41 5.13 0.96
CA ASN A 44 10.57 5.85 2.23
C ASN A 44 11.33 4.99 3.27
N GLY A 45 11.01 3.70 3.35
CA GLY A 45 11.72 2.78 4.24
C GLY A 45 13.21 2.65 3.93
N LYS A 46 13.59 2.72 2.63
CA LYS A 46 15.00 2.75 2.21
C LYS A 46 15.71 4.04 2.62
N THR A 47 15.05 5.19 2.50
CA THR A 47 15.61 6.50 2.89
C THR A 47 15.84 6.60 4.40
N TYR A 48 14.88 6.16 5.23
CA TYR A 48 14.93 6.32 6.68
C TYR A 48 15.58 5.14 7.41
N GLY A 49 16.06 4.12 6.69
CA GLY A 49 16.71 2.94 7.28
C GLY A 49 15.76 2.03 8.08
N VAL A 50 14.45 2.24 7.98
CA VAL A 50 13.41 1.41 8.60
C VAL A 50 12.55 0.86 7.47
N PRO A 51 12.93 -0.27 6.85
CA PRO A 51 12.15 -0.86 5.77
C PRO A 51 10.77 -1.28 6.30
N PHE A 52 9.73 -0.89 5.59
CA PHE A 52 8.40 -1.45 5.83
C PHE A 52 8.40 -2.92 5.42
N ASP A 53 8.09 -3.80 6.37
CA ASP A 53 7.99 -5.22 6.11
C ASP A 53 6.58 -5.58 5.61
N PHE A 54 6.49 -5.94 4.33
CA PHE A 54 5.26 -6.40 3.70
C PHE A 54 5.14 -7.93 3.64
N SER A 55 6.08 -8.68 4.22
CA SER A 55 6.13 -10.15 4.13
C SER A 55 4.83 -10.80 4.61
N ASN A 56 4.34 -10.43 5.79
CA ASN A 56 3.08 -10.96 6.35
C ASN A 56 1.86 -10.69 5.45
N PHE A 57 1.78 -9.49 4.88
CA PHE A 57 0.72 -9.15 3.95
C PHE A 57 0.82 -9.99 2.69
N LYS A 58 2.01 -10.09 2.10
CA LYS A 58 2.27 -10.89 0.90
C LYS A 58 1.94 -12.36 1.13
N THR A 59 2.38 -12.95 2.24
CA THR A 59 2.06 -14.34 2.59
C THR A 59 0.56 -14.58 2.71
N THR A 60 -0.16 -13.67 3.37
CA THR A 60 -1.62 -13.79 3.52
C THR A 60 -2.33 -13.62 2.18
N TYR A 61 -1.89 -12.66 1.37
CA TYR A 61 -2.44 -12.38 0.05
C TYR A 61 -2.20 -13.54 -0.93
N ASP A 62 -1.00 -14.13 -0.91
CA ASP A 62 -0.64 -15.29 -1.72
C ASP A 62 -1.51 -16.49 -1.31
N ALA A 63 -1.62 -16.78 -0.01
CA ALA A 63 -2.47 -17.86 0.50
C ALA A 63 -3.96 -17.68 0.15
N LEU A 64 -4.45 -16.44 0.13
CA LEU A 64 -5.80 -16.12 -0.35
C LEU A 64 -5.91 -16.34 -1.87
N SER A 65 -4.93 -15.86 -2.63
CA SER A 65 -4.90 -15.98 -4.08
C SER A 65 -4.89 -17.43 -4.54
N GLU A 66 -4.14 -18.30 -3.87
CA GLU A 66 -4.12 -19.74 -4.14
C GLU A 66 -5.50 -20.39 -3.97
N LYS A 67 -6.28 -19.95 -2.98
CA LYS A 67 -7.64 -20.45 -2.74
C LYS A 67 -8.65 -19.93 -3.76
N LEU A 68 -8.49 -18.68 -4.19
CA LEU A 68 -9.40 -18.04 -5.14
C LEU A 68 -9.12 -18.45 -6.59
N ARG A 69 -7.86 -18.79 -6.93
CA ARG A 69 -7.46 -19.16 -8.28
C ARG A 69 -8.34 -20.26 -8.91
N PRO A 70 -8.62 -21.41 -8.27
CA PRO A 70 -9.54 -22.39 -8.87
C PRO A 70 -10.96 -21.83 -9.02
N GLN A 71 -11.45 -21.06 -8.04
CA GLN A 71 -12.81 -20.50 -8.05
C GLN A 71 -13.01 -19.50 -9.18
N VAL A 72 -12.00 -18.69 -9.52
CA VAL A 72 -12.13 -17.71 -10.62
C VAL A 72 -12.23 -18.38 -11.99
N PHE A 73 -11.66 -19.57 -12.15
CA PHE A 73 -11.81 -20.38 -13.36
C PHE A 73 -13.12 -21.17 -13.36
N GLU A 74 -13.51 -21.77 -12.23
CA GLU A 74 -14.77 -22.50 -12.09
C GLU A 74 -16.00 -21.59 -12.29
N LEU A 75 -15.96 -20.38 -11.74
CA LEU A 75 -17.03 -19.40 -11.85
C LEU A 75 -16.98 -18.61 -13.17
N GLY A 76 -15.99 -18.87 -14.03
CA GLY A 76 -15.88 -18.26 -15.36
C GLY A 76 -15.49 -16.78 -15.37
N PHE A 77 -14.94 -16.24 -14.28
CA PHE A 77 -14.36 -14.89 -14.26
C PHE A 77 -13.14 -14.80 -15.18
N LEU A 78 -12.37 -15.87 -15.27
CA LEU A 78 -11.26 -16.03 -16.20
C LEU A 78 -11.48 -17.27 -17.08
N LYS A 79 -11.13 -17.17 -18.35
CA LYS A 79 -11.14 -18.33 -19.25
C LYS A 79 -9.91 -19.19 -19.01
N ASN A 80 -10.11 -20.50 -18.95
CA ASN A 80 -9.05 -21.50 -18.98
C ASN A 80 -8.36 -21.54 -20.36
#